data_AF-A0A7Z0QLQ5-F1
#
_entry.id   AF-A0A7Z0QLQ5-F1
#
_cell.length_a   1.000
_cell.length_b   1.000
_cell.length_c   1.000
_cell.angle_alpha   90.00
_cell.angle_beta   90.00
_cell.angle_gamma   90.00
#
_symmetry.space_group_name_H-M   'P 1'
#
loop_
_entity.id
_entity.type
_entity.pdbx_description
1 polymer ?
#
loop_
_entity_poly.entity_id
_entity_poly.type
_entity_poly.pdbx_seq_one_letter_code
_entity_poly.pdbx_strand_id
1 'polypeptide(L)'
;MKAITMLRLYTVLATGGIGLALALDSALAGYTPTAVVFTVATMILLGFGWFDLRASIGTKSQTDILRRNIDWLIAANAKRSCDAAVSVQALLSARAALHDGMGREAMIEMIDDALAEYHDPALAVRLCVDWLTDIVHNANKHWWTDPATGADLRNERYIVPTKLMLTVSEIAEAMEADRKQLPDDKLPQFDGLTVEMADALFRIFDLAGAKRLPMGVAASEKFIFNITRPDHQASARMAIGGKAY
;
A
#
# COMPACT_ATOMS: atom_id res chain seq x y z
N MET A 1 -3.16 -3.43 22.95
CA MET A 1 -3.69 -4.41 23.93
C MET A 1 -3.35 -3.89 25.33
N LYS A 2 -4.34 -3.68 26.22
CA LYS A 2 -4.10 -3.02 27.52
C LYS A 2 -3.20 -3.92 28.39
N ALA A 3 -2.19 -3.35 29.06
CA ALA A 3 -1.25 -4.09 29.92
C ALA A 3 -1.95 -4.97 30.99
N ILE A 4 -3.14 -4.53 31.43
CA ILE A 4 -4.02 -5.25 32.35
C ILE A 4 -4.48 -6.60 31.79
N THR A 5 -4.72 -6.71 30.48
CA THR A 5 -5.17 -7.96 29.84
C THR A 5 -4.04 -9.00 29.79
N MET A 6 -2.81 -8.57 29.51
CA MET A 6 -1.64 -9.47 29.49
C MET A 6 -1.32 -10.03 30.89
N LEU A 7 -1.38 -9.20 31.93
CA LEU A 7 -1.13 -9.62 33.31
C LEU A 7 -2.14 -10.69 33.76
N ARG A 8 -3.44 -10.50 33.48
CA ARG A 8 -4.49 -11.47 33.83
C ARG A 8 -4.28 -12.81 33.13
N LEU A 9 -3.90 -12.77 31.85
CA LEU A 9 -3.68 -13.96 31.03
C LEU A 9 -2.47 -14.77 31.52
N TYR A 10 -1.38 -14.08 31.91
CA TYR A 10 -0.23 -14.69 32.56
C TYR A 10 -0.60 -15.32 33.92
N THR A 11 -1.38 -14.62 34.75
CA THR A 11 -1.86 -15.13 36.04
C THR A 11 -2.70 -16.40 35.86
N VAL A 12 -3.58 -16.46 34.86
CA VAL A 12 -4.41 -17.65 34.60
C VAL A 12 -3.57 -18.84 34.13
N LEU A 13 -2.58 -18.63 33.26
CA LEU A 13 -1.66 -19.69 32.82
C LEU A 13 -0.81 -20.25 33.98
N ALA A 14 -0.25 -19.35 34.81
CA ALA A 14 0.57 -19.77 35.95
C ALA A 14 -0.26 -20.50 37.02
N THR A 15 -1.43 -19.98 37.38
CA THR A 15 -2.32 -20.60 38.38
C THR A 15 -2.95 -21.89 37.88
N GLY A 16 -3.30 -21.97 36.58
CA GLY A 16 -3.79 -23.20 35.96
C GLY A 16 -2.73 -24.31 35.93
N GLY A 17 -1.46 -23.97 35.67
CA GLY A 17 -0.34 -24.91 35.75
C GLY A 17 -0.14 -25.47 37.17
N ILE A 18 -0.20 -24.61 38.19
CA ILE A 18 -0.12 -25.02 39.60
C ILE A 18 -1.30 -25.92 39.98
N GLY A 19 -2.52 -25.57 39.58
CA GLY A 19 -3.72 -26.36 39.87
C GLY A 19 -3.68 -27.76 39.25
N LEU A 20 -3.17 -27.88 38.02
CA LEU A 20 -3.00 -29.18 37.35
C LEU A 20 -1.95 -30.04 38.07
N ALA A 21 -0.84 -29.44 38.50
CA ALA A 21 0.20 -30.14 39.25
C ALA A 21 -0.33 -30.68 40.59
N LEU A 22 -1.09 -29.86 41.34
CA LEU A 22 -1.70 -30.25 42.61
C LEU A 22 -2.77 -31.33 42.45
N ALA A 23 -3.55 -31.26 41.37
CA ALA A 23 -4.54 -32.29 41.04
C ALA A 23 -3.87 -33.64 40.74
N LEU A 24 -2.78 -33.64 39.97
CA LEU A 24 -2.02 -34.83 39.60
C LEU A 24 -1.34 -35.46 40.82
N ASP A 25 -0.68 -34.64 41.64
CA ASP A 25 0.02 -35.09 42.86
C ASP A 25 -0.97 -35.68 43.87
N SER A 26 -2.13 -35.03 44.06
CA SER A 26 -3.21 -35.54 44.92
C SER A 26 -3.78 -36.87 44.43
N ALA A 27 -3.90 -37.05 43.10
CA ALA A 27 -4.38 -38.29 42.51
C ALA A 27 -3.36 -39.44 42.69
N LEU A 28 -2.08 -39.16 42.47
CA LEU A 28 -0.99 -40.13 42.64
C LEU A 28 -0.81 -40.55 44.11
N ALA A 29 -1.06 -39.63 45.05
CA ALA A 29 -1.00 -39.90 46.48
C ALA A 29 -2.28 -40.55 47.05
N GLY A 30 -3.30 -40.83 46.23
CA GLY A 30 -4.54 -41.50 46.63
C GLY A 30 -5.60 -40.59 47.28
N TYR A 31 -5.39 -39.28 47.33
CA TYR A 31 -6.32 -38.30 47.90
C TYR A 31 -7.38 -37.88 46.87
N THR A 32 -8.28 -38.80 46.56
CA THR A 32 -9.31 -38.64 45.51
C THR A 32 -10.19 -37.38 45.67
N PRO A 33 -10.71 -37.03 46.86
CA PRO A 33 -11.52 -35.81 47.02
C PRO A 33 -10.72 -34.53 46.70
N THR A 34 -9.46 -34.48 47.12
CA THR A 34 -8.55 -33.34 46.90
C THR A 34 -8.21 -33.19 45.42
N ALA A 35 -7.94 -34.30 44.72
CA ALA A 35 -7.70 -34.31 43.29
C ALA A 35 -8.91 -33.78 42.50
N VAL A 36 -10.14 -34.15 42.89
CA VAL A 36 -11.37 -33.66 42.26
C VAL A 36 -11.52 -32.15 42.45
N VAL A 37 -11.29 -31.64 43.67
CA VAL A 37 -11.39 -30.20 43.96
C VAL A 37 -10.41 -29.39 43.11
N PHE A 38 -9.13 -29.78 43.07
CA PHE A 38 -8.13 -29.05 42.28
C PHE A 38 -8.37 -29.18 40.77
N THR A 39 -8.87 -30.31 40.29
CA THR A 39 -9.25 -30.48 38.88
C THR A 39 -10.38 -29.53 38.49
N VAL A 40 -11.46 -29.48 39.30
CA VAL A 40 -12.61 -28.60 39.04
C VAL A 40 -12.19 -27.13 39.12
N ALA A 41 -11.42 -26.74 40.13
CA ALA A 41 -10.93 -25.37 40.27
C ALA A 41 -10.04 -24.94 39.08
N THR A 42 -9.16 -25.84 38.63
CA THR A 42 -8.30 -25.60 37.44
C THR A 42 -9.12 -25.44 36.18
N MET A 43 -10.13 -26.29 35.97
CA MET A 43 -11.02 -26.20 34.80
C MET A 43 -11.82 -24.90 34.78
N ILE A 44 -12.29 -24.42 35.93
CA ILE A 44 -12.98 -23.13 36.04
C ILE A 44 -12.04 -21.98 35.67
N LEU A 45 -10.82 -21.96 36.22
CA LEU A 45 -9.81 -20.93 35.95
C LEU A 45 -9.38 -20.90 34.47
N LEU A 46 -9.12 -22.07 33.88
CA LEU A 46 -8.80 -22.20 32.46
C LEU A 46 -9.97 -21.78 31.57
N GLY A 47 -11.22 -22.08 31.99
CA GLY A 47 -12.42 -21.62 31.31
C GLY A 47 -12.55 -20.10 31.24
N PHE A 48 -12.26 -19.40 32.34
CA PHE A 48 -12.22 -17.92 32.33
C PHE A 48 -11.08 -17.37 31.47
N GLY A 49 -9.88 -17.96 31.56
CA GLY A 49 -8.74 -17.56 30.72
C GLY A 49 -8.94 -17.82 29.23
N TRP A 50 -9.72 -18.83 28.86
CA TRP A 50 -10.03 -19.16 27.47
C TRP A 50 -10.77 -18.02 26.75
N PHE A 51 -11.71 -17.35 27.42
CA PHE A 51 -12.43 -16.23 26.80
C PHE A 51 -11.52 -15.00 26.60
N ASP A 52 -10.62 -14.73 27.54
CA ASP A 52 -9.61 -13.68 27.41
C ASP A 52 -8.58 -14.01 26.31
N LEU A 53 -8.17 -15.28 26.21
CA LEU A 53 -7.30 -15.77 25.14
C LEU A 53 -8.00 -15.65 23.77
N ARG A 54 -9.25 -16.10 23.68
CA ARG A 54 -10.06 -15.98 22.47
C ARG A 54 -10.29 -14.52 22.05
N ALA A 55 -10.37 -13.59 22.99
CA ALA A 55 -10.49 -12.17 22.73
C ALA A 55 -9.14 -11.52 22.32
N SER A 56 -8.01 -12.11 22.68
CA SER A 56 -6.66 -11.63 22.33
C SER A 56 -6.11 -12.24 21.03
N ILE A 57 -6.61 -13.42 20.62
CA ILE A 57 -6.39 -13.96 19.28
C ILE A 57 -7.18 -13.08 18.30
N GLY A 58 -6.46 -12.36 17.43
CA GLY A 58 -7.07 -11.54 16.39
C GLY A 58 -8.12 -12.34 15.62
N THR A 59 -9.25 -11.70 15.30
CA THR A 59 -10.29 -12.33 14.48
C THR A 59 -9.70 -12.84 13.17
N LYS A 60 -10.28 -13.90 12.58
CA LYS A 60 -9.87 -14.38 11.26
C LYS A 60 -9.72 -13.24 10.23
N SER A 61 -10.65 -12.28 10.28
CA SER A 61 -10.60 -11.05 9.47
C SER A 61 -9.33 -10.23 9.69
N GLN A 62 -8.92 -10.00 10.94
CA GLN A 62 -7.68 -9.29 11.27
C GLN A 62 -6.44 -10.06 10.81
N THR A 63 -6.42 -11.39 10.97
CA THR A 63 -5.33 -12.24 10.46
C THR A 63 -5.26 -12.22 8.93
N ASP A 64 -6.40 -12.23 8.24
CA ASP A 64 -6.48 -12.15 6.77
C ASP A 64 -6.05 -10.77 6.25
N ILE A 65 -6.39 -9.68 6.97
CA ILE A 65 -5.87 -8.34 6.68
C ILE A 65 -4.35 -8.31 6.83
N LEU A 66 -3.82 -8.86 7.93
CA LEU A 66 -2.38 -8.90 8.17
C LEU A 66 -1.64 -9.70 7.10
N ARG A 67 -2.17 -10.87 6.71
CA ARG A 67 -1.60 -11.69 5.63
C ARG A 67 -1.57 -10.92 4.31
N ARG A 68 -2.69 -10.32 3.91
CA ARG A 68 -2.76 -9.47 2.70
C ARG A 68 -1.76 -8.31 2.74
N ASN A 69 -1.52 -7.72 3.90
CA ASN A 69 -0.50 -6.68 4.07
C ASN A 69 0.91 -7.22 3.86
N ILE A 70 1.22 -8.40 4.41
CA ILE A 70 2.52 -9.05 4.24
C ILE A 70 2.75 -9.44 2.78
N ASP A 71 1.77 -10.07 2.12
CA ASP A 71 1.85 -10.47 0.72
C ASP A 71 2.08 -9.26 -0.19
N TRP A 72 1.40 -8.14 0.08
CA TRP A 72 1.62 -6.89 -0.62
C TRP A 72 3.05 -6.34 -0.43
N LEU A 73 3.57 -6.36 0.80
CA LEU A 73 4.95 -5.91 1.07
C LEU A 73 5.99 -6.78 0.34
N ILE A 74 5.75 -8.09 0.27
CA ILE A 74 6.60 -9.02 -0.49
C ILE A 74 6.58 -8.64 -1.98
N ALA A 75 5.39 -8.48 -2.57
CA ALA A 75 5.25 -8.14 -3.97
C ALA A 75 5.86 -6.76 -4.31
N ALA A 76 5.63 -5.76 -3.47
CA ALA A 76 6.19 -4.42 -3.63
C ALA A 76 7.72 -4.43 -3.56
N ASN A 77 8.30 -5.16 -2.59
CA ASN A 77 9.75 -5.29 -2.48
C ASN A 77 10.36 -6.06 -3.66
N ALA A 78 9.74 -7.17 -4.08
CA ALA A 78 10.20 -7.92 -5.24
C ALA A 78 10.23 -7.05 -6.50
N LYS A 79 9.20 -6.23 -6.71
CA LYS A 79 9.15 -5.26 -7.82
C LYS A 79 10.29 -4.24 -7.72
N ARG A 80 10.46 -3.59 -6.56
CA ARG A 80 11.55 -2.60 -6.36
C ARG A 80 12.93 -3.21 -6.55
N SER A 81 13.13 -4.46 -6.13
CA SER A 81 14.38 -5.20 -6.36
C SER A 81 14.62 -5.48 -7.85
N CYS A 82 13.57 -5.79 -8.62
CA CYS A 82 13.68 -5.94 -10.06
C CYS A 82 14.07 -4.63 -10.75
N ASP A 83 13.36 -3.54 -10.43
CA ASP A 83 13.61 -2.21 -11.00
C ASP A 83 15.05 -1.74 -10.68
N ALA A 84 15.53 -2.03 -9.46
CA ALA A 84 16.91 -1.77 -9.05
C ALA A 84 17.93 -2.66 -9.77
N ALA A 85 17.63 -3.95 -9.97
CA ALA A 85 18.51 -4.87 -10.69
C ALA A 85 18.71 -4.45 -12.15
N VAL A 86 17.66 -4.00 -12.83
CA VAL A 86 17.73 -3.45 -14.20
C VAL A 86 18.63 -2.21 -14.23
N SER A 87 18.44 -1.28 -13.29
CA SER A 87 19.26 -0.07 -13.18
C SER A 87 20.75 -0.40 -12.93
N VAL A 88 21.02 -1.37 -12.06
CA VAL A 88 22.38 -1.84 -11.77
C VAL A 88 23.00 -2.52 -12.98
N GLN A 89 22.26 -3.36 -13.69
CA GLN A 89 22.75 -4.05 -14.89
C GLN A 89 23.13 -3.04 -16.00
N ALA A 90 22.35 -1.98 -16.17
CA ALA A 90 22.68 -0.90 -17.09
C ALA A 90 24.00 -0.21 -16.70
N LEU A 91 24.18 0.12 -15.42
CA LEU A 91 25.42 0.72 -14.91
C LEU A 91 26.65 -0.21 -15.04
N LEU A 92 26.46 -1.51 -14.78
CA LEU A 92 27.53 -2.51 -14.91
C LEU A 92 27.98 -2.66 -16.37
N SER A 93 27.02 -2.68 -17.30
CA SER A 93 27.29 -2.74 -18.73
C SER A 93 28.09 -1.51 -19.17
N ALA A 94 27.61 -0.31 -18.82
CA ALA A 94 28.31 0.95 -19.08
C ALA A 94 29.75 0.97 -18.52
N ARG A 95 29.95 0.46 -17.30
CA ARG A 95 31.27 0.35 -16.67
C ARG A 95 32.21 -0.61 -17.40
N ALA A 96 31.70 -1.75 -17.87
CA ALA A 96 32.51 -2.73 -18.60
C ALA A 96 33.03 -2.15 -19.92
N ALA A 97 32.18 -1.45 -20.68
CA ALA A 97 32.61 -0.84 -21.94
C ALA A 97 33.65 0.28 -21.77
N LEU A 98 33.56 1.05 -20.68
CA LEU A 98 34.60 2.03 -20.30
C LEU A 98 35.94 1.36 -20.00
N HIS A 99 35.91 0.21 -19.30
CA HIS A 99 37.11 -0.54 -18.94
C HIS A 99 37.78 -1.18 -20.17
N ASP A 100 36.99 -1.68 -21.11
CA ASP A 100 37.49 -2.41 -22.28
C ASP A 100 37.97 -1.49 -23.42
N GLY A 101 37.99 -0.18 -23.19
CA GLY A 101 38.52 0.81 -24.14
C GLY A 101 37.70 0.89 -25.44
N MET A 102 36.40 0.54 -25.37
CA MET A 102 35.52 0.57 -26.54
C MET A 102 35.46 1.97 -27.16
N GLY A 103 35.40 2.03 -28.49
CA GLY A 103 35.20 3.28 -29.20
C GLY A 103 33.90 3.97 -28.78
N ARG A 104 33.86 5.30 -28.83
CA ARG A 104 32.71 6.11 -28.40
C ARG A 104 31.37 5.64 -28.99
N GLU A 105 31.35 5.30 -30.28
CA GLU A 105 30.14 4.83 -30.98
C GLU A 105 29.65 3.49 -30.42
N ALA A 106 30.54 2.53 -30.20
CA ALA A 106 30.19 1.23 -29.63
C ALA A 106 29.75 1.33 -28.15
N MET A 107 30.28 2.30 -27.40
CA MET A 107 29.78 2.60 -26.06
C MET A 107 28.38 3.21 -26.08
N ILE A 108 28.09 4.09 -27.04
CA ILE A 108 26.75 4.68 -27.19
C ILE A 108 25.74 3.60 -27.56
N GLU A 109 26.05 2.74 -28.54
CA GLU A 109 25.16 1.66 -28.98
C GLU A 109 24.87 0.67 -27.84
N MET A 110 25.86 0.29 -27.05
CA MET A 110 25.67 -0.61 -25.91
C MET A 110 24.89 0.07 -24.75
N ILE A 111 25.08 1.36 -24.52
CA ILE A 111 24.26 2.12 -23.55
C ILE A 111 22.81 2.19 -24.06
N ASP A 112 22.60 2.47 -25.34
CA ASP A 112 21.27 2.50 -25.96
C ASP A 112 20.59 1.13 -25.89
N ASP A 113 21.31 0.03 -26.12
CA ASP A 113 20.78 -1.33 -25.95
C ASP A 113 20.45 -1.65 -24.49
N ALA A 114 21.30 -1.25 -23.54
CA ALA A 114 21.04 -1.41 -22.11
C ALA A 114 19.87 -0.54 -21.63
N LEU A 115 19.61 0.58 -22.31
CA LEU A 115 18.48 1.47 -22.08
C LEU A 115 17.28 1.16 -22.99
N ALA A 116 17.37 0.19 -23.90
CA ALA A 116 16.29 -0.11 -24.84
C ALA A 116 15.01 -0.55 -24.12
N GLU A 117 15.15 -1.18 -22.95
CA GLU A 117 14.01 -1.52 -22.09
C GLU A 117 13.38 -0.26 -21.46
N TYR A 118 14.17 0.79 -21.18
CA TYR A 118 13.65 2.12 -20.79
C TYR A 118 13.06 2.91 -21.98
N HIS A 119 13.32 2.49 -23.22
CA HIS A 119 12.67 3.05 -24.41
C HIS A 119 11.27 2.46 -24.63
N ASP A 120 10.85 1.42 -23.89
CA ASP A 120 9.46 0.98 -23.87
C ASP A 120 8.60 2.04 -23.15
N PRO A 121 7.75 2.79 -23.88
CA PRO A 121 6.94 3.83 -23.27
C PRO A 121 5.93 3.26 -22.26
N ALA A 122 5.53 2.00 -22.40
CA ALA A 122 4.64 1.34 -21.46
C ALA A 122 5.34 1.11 -20.11
N LEU A 123 6.60 0.69 -20.14
CA LEU A 123 7.41 0.52 -18.95
C LEU A 123 7.67 1.88 -18.28
N ALA A 124 8.02 2.91 -19.05
CA ALA A 124 8.23 4.25 -18.54
C ALA A 124 6.98 4.80 -17.81
N VAL A 125 5.80 4.69 -18.43
CA VAL A 125 4.52 5.10 -17.82
C VAL A 125 4.28 4.35 -16.50
N ARG A 126 4.47 3.03 -16.51
CA ARG A 126 4.30 2.20 -15.30
C ARG A 126 5.20 2.68 -14.17
N LEU A 127 6.50 2.84 -14.44
CA LEU A 127 7.50 3.21 -13.45
C LEU A 127 7.21 4.59 -12.86
N CYS A 128 6.91 5.58 -13.71
CA CYS A 128 6.59 6.94 -13.25
C CYS A 128 5.33 6.97 -12.37
N VAL A 129 4.26 6.28 -12.78
CA VAL A 129 2.99 6.25 -12.04
C VAL A 129 3.15 5.53 -10.71
N ASP A 130 3.82 4.37 -10.68
CA ASP A 130 4.07 3.65 -9.43
C ASP A 130 4.92 4.49 -8.47
N TRP A 131 5.96 5.15 -8.99
CA TRP A 131 6.86 5.97 -8.19
C TRP A 131 6.16 7.19 -7.58
N LEU A 132 5.36 7.91 -8.37
CA LEU A 132 4.56 9.04 -7.88
C LEU A 132 3.51 8.60 -6.86
N THR A 133 2.85 7.47 -7.09
CA THR A 133 1.91 6.86 -6.14
C THR A 133 2.58 6.61 -4.79
N ASP A 134 3.76 6.00 -4.80
CA ASP A 134 4.51 5.69 -3.59
C ASP A 134 4.96 6.95 -2.85
N ILE A 135 5.59 7.91 -3.54
CA ILE A 135 6.10 9.14 -2.91
C ILE A 135 4.96 9.94 -2.27
N VAL A 136 3.91 10.19 -3.04
CA VAL A 136 2.79 11.05 -2.61
C VAL A 136 2.05 10.40 -1.44
N HIS A 137 1.72 9.11 -1.54
CA HIS A 137 1.02 8.44 -0.44
C HIS A 137 1.88 8.37 0.84
N ASN A 138 3.19 8.15 0.71
CA ASN A 138 4.08 8.12 1.87
C ASN A 138 4.15 9.48 2.58
N ALA A 139 4.14 10.58 1.84
CA ALA A 139 4.05 11.93 2.41
C ALA A 139 2.68 12.15 3.09
N ASN A 140 1.61 11.66 2.48
CA ASN A 140 0.22 11.91 2.92
C ASN A 140 -0.34 10.87 3.89
N LYS A 141 0.44 9.87 4.32
CA LYS A 141 0.00 8.77 5.20
C LYS A 141 -0.71 9.22 6.48
N HIS A 142 -0.38 10.41 6.98
CA HIS A 142 -0.96 10.98 8.18
C HIS A 142 -2.44 11.37 8.01
N TRP A 143 -2.89 11.68 6.79
CA TRP A 143 -4.30 11.93 6.46
C TRP A 143 -5.18 10.68 6.45
N TRP A 144 -4.60 9.51 6.70
CA TRP A 144 -5.29 8.22 6.76
C TRP A 144 -5.38 7.67 8.18
N THR A 145 -4.99 8.48 9.16
CA THR A 145 -5.10 8.17 10.58
C THR A 145 -5.96 9.24 11.23
N ASP A 146 -6.96 8.84 12.00
CA ASP A 146 -7.75 9.76 12.81
C ASP A 146 -6.82 10.44 13.84
N PRO A 147 -6.71 11.79 13.84
CA PRO A 147 -5.80 12.50 14.73
C PRO A 147 -6.23 12.44 16.20
N ALA A 148 -7.51 12.25 16.49
CA ALA A 148 -8.04 12.16 17.85
C ALA A 148 -7.91 10.74 18.42
N THR A 149 -8.13 9.71 17.61
CA THR A 149 -8.20 8.32 18.09
C THR A 149 -7.01 7.45 17.69
N GLY A 150 -6.23 7.88 16.69
CA GLY A 150 -5.17 7.07 16.09
C GLY A 150 -5.69 5.92 15.21
N ALA A 151 -7.00 5.88 14.92
CA ALA A 151 -7.61 4.82 14.13
C ALA A 151 -7.20 4.91 12.64
N ASP A 152 -7.00 3.76 11.99
CA ASP A 152 -6.75 3.69 10.55
C ASP A 152 -8.06 3.88 9.78
N LEU A 153 -8.15 4.97 9.01
CA LEU A 153 -9.32 5.37 8.25
C LEU A 153 -9.46 4.63 6.91
N ARG A 154 -8.45 3.84 6.48
CA ARG A 154 -8.43 3.19 5.16
C ARG A 154 -9.60 2.27 4.91
N ASN A 155 -10.25 1.74 5.94
CA ASN A 155 -11.40 0.83 5.80
C ASN A 155 -12.74 1.48 6.16
N GLU A 156 -12.77 2.77 6.46
CA GLU A 156 -14.00 3.48 6.76
C GLU A 156 -14.93 3.54 5.56
N ARG A 157 -16.25 3.40 5.81
CA ARG A 157 -17.28 3.22 4.78
C ARG A 157 -17.24 4.29 3.69
N TYR A 158 -16.98 5.55 4.07
CA TYR A 158 -17.04 6.69 3.17
C TYR A 158 -15.66 7.26 2.78
N ILE A 159 -14.56 6.61 3.15
CA ILE A 159 -13.23 7.18 2.89
C ILE A 159 -12.93 7.34 1.39
N VAL A 160 -13.37 6.38 0.56
CA VAL A 160 -13.19 6.43 -0.90
C VAL A 160 -13.97 7.58 -1.53
N PRO A 161 -15.31 7.69 -1.36
CA PRO A 161 -16.05 8.81 -1.94
C PRO A 161 -15.57 10.17 -1.42
N THR A 162 -15.18 10.29 -0.15
CA THR A 162 -14.59 11.53 0.38
C THR A 162 -13.31 11.91 -0.37
N LYS A 163 -12.37 10.97 -0.57
CA LYS A 163 -11.11 11.21 -1.28
C LYS A 163 -11.32 11.52 -2.76
N LEU A 164 -12.32 10.90 -3.40
CA LEU A 164 -12.72 11.24 -4.77
C LEU A 164 -13.27 12.66 -4.86
N MET A 165 -14.14 13.08 -3.93
CA MET A 165 -14.67 14.44 -3.94
C MET A 165 -13.61 15.50 -3.63
N LEU A 166 -12.61 15.18 -2.80
CA LEU A 166 -11.42 16.00 -2.61
C LEU A 166 -10.52 16.07 -3.86
N THR A 167 -10.69 15.18 -4.83
CA THR A 167 -10.03 15.31 -6.14
C THR A 167 -10.86 16.21 -7.05
N VAL A 168 -12.19 16.05 -7.02
CA VAL A 168 -13.12 16.88 -7.79
C VAL A 168 -13.03 18.36 -7.38
N SER A 169 -12.81 18.66 -6.09
CA SER A 169 -12.59 20.03 -5.63
C SER A 169 -11.39 20.70 -6.33
N GLU A 170 -10.23 20.03 -6.37
CA GLU A 170 -9.04 20.62 -7.02
C GLU A 170 -9.26 20.83 -8.53
N ILE A 171 -10.01 19.94 -9.19
CA ILE A 171 -10.39 20.13 -10.60
C ILE A 171 -11.31 21.36 -10.78
N ALA A 172 -12.21 21.61 -9.83
CA ALA A 172 -13.05 22.81 -9.86
C ALA A 172 -12.23 24.08 -9.56
N GLU A 173 -11.26 24.00 -8.65
CA GLU A 173 -10.32 25.09 -8.34
C GLU A 173 -9.43 25.42 -9.55
N ALA A 174 -8.93 24.40 -10.26
CA ALA A 174 -8.22 24.55 -11.53
C ALA A 174 -9.03 25.30 -12.59
N MET A 175 -10.31 24.96 -12.74
CA MET A 175 -11.22 25.67 -13.66
C MET A 175 -11.43 27.13 -13.25
N GLU A 176 -11.58 27.39 -11.96
CA GLU A 176 -11.74 28.74 -11.43
C GLU A 176 -10.45 29.57 -11.58
N ALA A 177 -9.28 28.95 -11.41
CA ALA A 177 -7.99 29.56 -11.62
C ALA A 177 -7.78 29.96 -13.09
N ASP A 178 -8.12 29.07 -14.03
CA ASP A 178 -8.12 29.39 -15.47
C ASP A 178 -9.05 30.56 -15.80
N ARG A 179 -10.27 30.57 -15.24
CA ARG A 179 -11.23 31.68 -15.40
C ARG A 179 -10.68 33.01 -14.89
N LYS A 180 -9.89 32.99 -13.81
CA LYS A 180 -9.29 34.20 -13.20
C LYS A 180 -8.03 34.65 -13.92
N GLN A 181 -7.28 33.74 -14.54
CA GLN A 181 -5.97 33.99 -15.16
C GLN A 181 -4.99 34.68 -14.19
N LEU A 182 -5.02 34.27 -12.92
CA LEU A 182 -4.13 34.78 -11.88
C LEU A 182 -3.03 33.75 -11.54
N PRO A 183 -1.85 34.21 -11.09
CA PRO A 183 -0.87 33.35 -10.47
C PRO A 183 -1.44 32.63 -9.24
N ASP A 184 -0.85 31.48 -8.89
CA ASP A 184 -1.20 30.79 -7.64
C ASP A 184 -0.82 31.61 -6.40
N ASP A 185 -1.62 31.53 -5.34
CA ASP A 185 -1.41 32.30 -4.12
C ASP A 185 -0.16 31.81 -3.33
N LYS A 186 0.18 30.52 -3.42
CA LYS A 186 1.28 29.89 -2.66
C LYS A 186 2.55 29.77 -3.49
N LEU A 187 2.41 29.63 -4.80
CA LEU A 187 3.49 29.50 -5.79
C LEU A 187 3.32 30.53 -6.93
N PRO A 188 3.51 31.84 -6.66
CA PRO A 188 3.20 32.91 -7.62
C PRO A 188 4.03 32.90 -8.91
N GLN A 189 5.08 32.07 -8.99
CA GLN A 189 5.85 31.84 -10.21
C GLN A 189 5.13 30.93 -11.23
N PHE A 190 4.04 30.26 -10.84
CA PHE A 190 3.20 29.43 -11.70
C PHE A 190 1.79 30.01 -11.78
N ASP A 191 1.08 29.74 -12.87
CA ASP A 191 -0.35 30.01 -12.96
C ASP A 191 -1.14 29.08 -12.04
N GLY A 192 -2.28 29.55 -11.52
CA GLY A 192 -3.11 28.77 -10.61
C GLY A 192 -3.63 27.47 -11.25
N LEU A 193 -3.94 27.47 -12.55
CA LEU A 193 -4.40 26.25 -13.25
C LEU A 193 -3.36 25.12 -13.13
N THR A 194 -2.08 25.41 -13.39
CA THR A 194 -0.98 24.44 -13.30
C THR A 194 -0.84 23.86 -11.89
N VAL A 195 -0.93 24.72 -10.85
CA VAL A 195 -0.78 24.27 -9.45
C VAL A 195 -1.95 23.40 -9.02
N GLU A 196 -3.18 23.80 -9.33
CA GLU A 196 -4.38 23.03 -8.96
C GLU A 196 -4.48 21.70 -9.72
N MET A 197 -4.00 21.64 -10.97
CA MET A 197 -3.85 20.37 -11.69
C MET A 197 -2.84 19.43 -11.01
N ALA A 198 -1.75 19.98 -10.46
CA ALA A 198 -0.78 19.20 -9.69
C ALA A 198 -1.40 18.67 -8.38
N ASP A 199 -2.20 19.49 -7.68
CA ASP A 199 -2.91 19.05 -6.48
C ASP A 199 -3.92 17.94 -6.78
N ALA A 200 -4.66 18.03 -7.89
CA ALA A 200 -5.54 16.95 -8.34
C ALA A 200 -4.77 15.64 -8.56
N LEU A 201 -3.59 15.69 -9.21
CA LEU A 201 -2.73 14.52 -9.38
C LEU A 201 -2.29 13.94 -8.03
N PHE A 202 -1.90 14.78 -7.07
CA PHE A 202 -1.52 14.32 -5.73
C PHE A 202 -2.67 13.65 -4.98
N ARG A 203 -3.91 14.13 -5.13
CA ARG A 203 -5.10 13.47 -4.54
C ARG A 203 -5.34 12.09 -5.15
N ILE A 204 -5.16 11.94 -6.46
CA ILE A 204 -5.29 10.65 -7.17
C ILE A 204 -4.20 9.68 -6.69
N PHE A 205 -2.94 10.11 -6.68
CA PHE A 205 -1.82 9.28 -6.25
C PHE A 205 -1.93 8.87 -4.77
N ASP A 206 -2.36 9.76 -3.87
CA ASP A 206 -2.60 9.42 -2.45
C ASP A 206 -3.67 8.34 -2.29
N LEU A 207 -4.82 8.50 -2.96
CA LEU A 207 -5.90 7.53 -2.92
C LEU A 207 -5.46 6.17 -3.49
N ALA A 208 -4.75 6.18 -4.62
CA ALA A 208 -4.24 4.96 -5.24
C ALA A 208 -3.27 4.21 -4.33
N GLY A 209 -2.34 4.92 -3.69
CA GLY A 209 -1.38 4.33 -2.76
C GLY A 209 -2.07 3.78 -1.50
N ALA A 210 -3.01 4.52 -0.93
CA ALA A 210 -3.75 4.09 0.26
C ALA A 210 -4.59 2.84 0.03
N LYS A 211 -5.16 2.71 -1.17
CA LYS A 211 -5.99 1.57 -1.58
C LYS A 211 -5.20 0.48 -2.30
N ARG A 212 -3.90 0.68 -2.49
CA ARG A 212 -2.99 -0.24 -3.19
C ARG A 212 -3.52 -0.63 -4.56
N LEU A 213 -4.05 0.35 -5.29
CA LEU A 213 -4.51 0.14 -6.66
C LEU A 213 -3.30 -0.16 -7.55
N PRO A 214 -3.39 -1.10 -8.51
CA PRO A 214 -2.31 -1.40 -9.45
C PRO A 214 -2.22 -0.32 -10.54
N MET A 215 -2.07 0.94 -10.15
CA MET A 215 -2.27 2.09 -11.02
C MET A 215 -1.22 2.18 -12.13
N GLY A 216 0.05 1.86 -11.86
CA GLY A 216 1.08 1.88 -12.90
C GLY A 216 0.86 0.82 -13.98
N VAL A 217 0.45 -0.38 -13.60
CA VAL A 217 0.08 -1.44 -14.57
C VAL A 217 -1.13 -1.02 -15.39
N ALA A 218 -2.19 -0.55 -14.72
CA ALA A 218 -3.40 -0.09 -15.41
C ALA A 218 -3.11 1.09 -16.36
N ALA A 219 -2.28 2.05 -15.94
CA ALA A 219 -1.89 3.19 -16.77
C ALA A 219 -1.07 2.76 -17.99
N SER A 220 -0.12 1.84 -17.81
CA SER A 220 0.72 1.27 -18.87
C SER A 220 -0.11 0.54 -19.93
N GLU A 221 -0.98 -0.38 -19.50
CA GLU A 221 -1.87 -1.11 -20.41
C GLU A 221 -2.85 -0.18 -21.11
N LYS A 222 -3.41 0.80 -20.37
CA LYS A 222 -4.33 1.78 -20.92
C LYS A 222 -3.63 2.70 -21.93
N PHE A 223 -2.38 3.05 -21.69
CA PHE A 223 -1.56 3.86 -22.60
C PHE A 223 -1.33 3.14 -23.94
N ILE A 224 -0.90 1.88 -23.91
CA ILE A 224 -0.74 1.05 -25.12
C ILE A 224 -2.06 0.90 -25.88
N PHE A 225 -3.15 0.64 -25.16
CA PHE A 225 -4.47 0.56 -25.76
C PHE A 225 -4.90 1.89 -26.39
N ASN A 226 -4.64 3.03 -25.74
CA ASN A 226 -5.04 4.34 -26.25
C ASN A 226 -4.25 4.76 -27.50
N ILE A 227 -2.98 4.35 -27.65
CA ILE A 227 -2.18 4.59 -28.87
C ILE A 227 -2.80 3.90 -30.09
N THR A 228 -3.36 2.71 -29.88
CA THR A 228 -3.88 1.85 -30.96
C THR A 228 -5.40 1.94 -31.12
N ARG A 229 -6.05 2.87 -30.40
CA ARG A 229 -7.51 2.89 -30.25
C ARG A 229 -8.21 3.36 -31.54
N PRO A 230 -9.14 2.57 -32.12
CA PRO A 230 -9.79 2.91 -33.39
C PRO A 230 -10.62 4.20 -33.37
N ASP A 231 -11.26 4.55 -32.25
CA ASP A 231 -12.14 5.71 -32.12
C ASP A 231 -11.41 7.05 -31.89
N HIS A 232 -10.08 7.01 -31.75
CA HIS A 232 -9.22 8.20 -31.69
C HIS A 232 -8.53 8.50 -33.04
N GLN A 233 -8.76 7.66 -34.06
CA GLN A 233 -8.32 7.96 -35.42
C GLN A 233 -9.05 9.18 -35.96
N ALA A 234 -8.35 10.03 -36.72
CA ALA A 234 -8.94 11.23 -37.34
C ALA A 234 -10.20 10.89 -38.16
N SER A 235 -10.20 9.76 -38.86
CA SER A 235 -11.34 9.22 -39.59
C SER A 235 -12.56 8.93 -38.69
N ALA A 236 -12.35 8.38 -37.50
CA ALA A 236 -13.42 8.08 -36.54
C ALA A 236 -13.96 9.33 -35.83
N ARG A 237 -13.12 10.35 -35.62
CA ARG A 237 -13.56 11.66 -35.11
C ARG A 237 -14.36 12.46 -36.14
N MET A 238 -14.01 12.34 -37.42
CA MET A 238 -14.70 13.02 -38.52
C MET A 238 -15.96 12.29 -39.01
N ALA A 239 -16.21 11.07 -38.54
CA ALA A 239 -17.41 10.30 -38.86
C ALA A 239 -18.67 10.91 -38.22
N ILE A 240 -19.84 10.65 -38.80
CA ILE A 240 -21.13 11.10 -38.26
C ILE A 240 -21.34 10.45 -36.89
N GLY A 241 -21.36 11.26 -35.83
CA GLY A 241 -21.45 10.81 -34.44
C GLY A 241 -20.09 10.56 -33.75
N GLY A 242 -18.97 10.91 -34.39
CA GLY A 242 -17.65 10.91 -33.78
C GLY A 242 -17.58 11.87 -32.58
N LYS A 243 -16.72 11.55 -31.60
CA LYS A 243 -16.52 12.41 -30.42
C LYS A 243 -16.07 13.81 -30.84
N ALA A 244 -16.90 14.81 -30.54
CA ALA A 244 -16.62 16.23 -30.80
C ALA A 244 -15.69 16.85 -29.75
N TYR A 245 -15.52 16.18 -28.60
CA TYR A 245 -14.67 16.55 -27.47
C TYR A 245 -14.02 15.30 -26.87
#